data_AF-A0A3S0N145-F1
#
_entry.id   AF-A0A3S0N145-F1
#
_cell.length_a   1.000
_cell.length_b   1.000
_cell.length_c   1.000
_cell.angle_alpha   90.00
_cell.angle_beta   90.00
_cell.angle_gamma   90.00
#
_symmetry.space_group_name_H-M   'P 1'
#
loop_
_entity.id
_entity.type
_entity.pdbx_description
1 polymer ?
#
loop_
_entity_poly.entity_id
_entity_poly.type
_entity_poly.pdbx_seq_one_letter_code
_entity_poly.pdbx_strand_id
1 'polypeptide(L)'
;MRIRIYFLITLLFISGLFNGQSVGQTPGDLSVSSSGAANYTIPIANLPGIKDMVPGISLAYSSQSGNGLAGWGWNIAGISSITRIPSTKFHDGIIDGVDYNDKDRFAFDGQRLLLKSGTYGADGAEYQTETYSNIKIVSHGNVANGPEYFMVYYPDGKTAKYGGPSGFLE
;
A
#
# COMPACT_ATOMS: atom_id res chain seq x y z
N MET A 1 19.12 44.13 -41.93
CA MET A 1 18.86 43.42 -40.66
C MET A 1 17.55 43.91 -40.06
N ARG A 2 16.46 43.12 -40.17
CA ARG A 2 15.27 43.10 -39.30
C ARG A 2 14.21 42.14 -39.89
N ILE A 3 14.59 40.86 -40.00
CA ILE A 3 13.66 39.72 -40.07
C ILE A 3 13.44 39.29 -38.62
N ARG A 4 12.41 39.84 -37.97
CA ARG A 4 11.92 39.41 -36.66
C ARG A 4 10.49 39.92 -36.53
N ILE A 5 9.47 39.11 -36.84
CA ILE A 5 8.09 39.28 -36.32
C ILE A 5 7.11 38.14 -36.68
N TYR A 6 7.43 37.21 -37.58
CA TYR A 6 6.51 36.10 -37.91
C TYR A 6 6.71 34.79 -37.13
N PHE A 7 7.66 34.72 -36.19
CA PHE A 7 7.98 33.48 -35.47
C PHE A 7 7.27 33.33 -34.10
N LEU A 8 6.36 34.23 -33.75
CA LEU A 8 5.70 34.23 -32.43
C LEU A 8 4.17 34.06 -32.47
N ILE A 9 3.59 33.72 -33.64
CA ILE A 9 2.12 33.57 -33.82
C ILE A 9 1.72 32.17 -34.35
N THR A 10 2.67 31.27 -34.60
CA THR A 10 2.38 29.88 -35.01
C THR A 10 2.47 28.84 -33.89
N LEU A 11 2.70 29.24 -32.63
CA LEU A 11 2.76 28.34 -31.47
C LEU A 11 1.58 28.54 -30.51
N LEU A 12 0.36 28.59 -31.05
CA LEU A 12 -0.88 28.49 -30.28
C LEU A 12 -1.88 27.56 -30.99
N PHE A 13 -1.38 26.41 -31.45
CA PHE A 13 -2.21 25.27 -31.86
C PHE A 13 -1.55 24.02 -31.30
N ILE A 14 -2.00 23.61 -30.11
CA ILE A 14 -2.18 22.24 -29.59
C ILE A 14 -2.60 22.44 -28.12
N SER A 15 -3.84 22.86 -27.91
CA SER A 15 -4.51 22.73 -26.62
C SER A 15 -5.85 22.08 -26.91
N GLY A 16 -5.81 20.76 -27.04
CA GLY A 16 -6.94 19.95 -27.43
C GLY A 16 -6.54 18.52 -27.74
N LEU A 17 -5.73 17.90 -26.88
CA LEU A 17 -5.73 16.44 -26.83
C LEU A 17 -7.10 16.05 -26.27
N PHE A 18 -8.00 15.70 -27.18
CA PHE A 18 -9.22 14.98 -26.88
C PHE A 18 -8.86 13.74 -26.04
N ASN A 19 -9.02 13.83 -24.73
CA ASN A 19 -9.23 12.63 -23.90
C ASN A 19 -10.68 12.19 -24.09
N GLY A 20 -11.02 11.80 -25.32
CA GLY A 20 -12.22 11.04 -25.60
C GLY A 20 -12.01 9.61 -25.13
N GLN A 21 -12.12 9.38 -23.83
CA GLN A 21 -12.33 8.02 -23.34
C GLN A 21 -13.68 7.59 -23.88
N SER A 22 -13.69 6.61 -24.80
CA SER A 22 -14.95 6.08 -25.29
C SER A 22 -15.69 5.43 -24.12
N VAL A 23 -17.01 5.61 -24.05
CA VAL A 23 -17.81 5.05 -22.97
C VAL A 23 -17.62 3.52 -22.97
N GLY A 24 -17.15 2.97 -21.84
CA GLY A 24 -16.85 1.54 -21.71
C GLY A 24 -15.37 1.17 -21.71
N GLN A 25 -14.43 2.12 -21.79
CA GLN A 25 -13.01 1.84 -21.54
C GLN A 25 -12.72 1.82 -20.03
N THR A 26 -11.98 0.81 -19.57
CA THR A 26 -11.39 0.83 -18.24
C THR A 26 -10.23 1.84 -18.24
N PRO A 27 -10.29 2.92 -17.45
CA PRO A 27 -9.16 3.83 -17.33
C PRO A 27 -7.91 3.04 -16.91
N GLY A 28 -6.76 3.36 -17.48
CA GLY A 28 -5.52 2.68 -17.17
C GLY A 28 -4.30 3.54 -17.45
N ASP A 29 -3.38 3.58 -16.51
CA ASP A 29 -2.17 4.41 -16.57
C ASP A 29 -0.94 3.55 -16.83
N LEU A 30 -0.20 3.85 -17.90
CA LEU A 30 1.07 3.21 -18.26
C LEU A 30 2.25 4.08 -17.81
N SER A 31 3.24 3.47 -17.18
CA SER A 31 4.51 4.14 -16.85
C SER A 31 5.72 3.21 -16.99
N VAL A 32 6.92 3.78 -17.02
CA VAL A 32 8.18 3.04 -16.99
C VAL A 32 8.96 3.45 -15.75
N SER A 33 9.40 2.48 -14.94
CA SER A 33 10.20 2.76 -13.74
C SER A 33 11.63 3.17 -14.09
N SER A 34 12.33 3.76 -13.12
CA SER A 34 13.78 4.04 -13.24
C SER A 34 14.63 2.78 -13.42
N SER A 35 14.12 1.61 -13.03
CA SER A 35 14.73 0.30 -13.28
C SER A 35 14.36 -0.32 -14.65
N GLY A 36 13.60 0.40 -15.48
CA GLY A 36 13.17 -0.05 -16.81
C GLY A 36 11.99 -1.02 -16.82
N ALA A 37 11.25 -1.17 -15.71
CA ALA A 37 10.05 -1.99 -15.67
C ALA A 37 8.88 -1.26 -16.35
N ALA A 38 8.11 -1.96 -17.18
CA ALA A 38 6.82 -1.46 -17.66
C ALA A 38 5.76 -1.69 -16.57
N ASN A 39 5.05 -0.64 -16.18
CA ASN A 39 4.01 -0.69 -15.16
C ASN A 39 2.67 -0.23 -15.74
N TYR A 40 1.59 -0.88 -15.33
CA TYR A 40 0.24 -0.53 -15.76
C TYR A 40 -0.73 -0.58 -14.58
N THR A 41 -1.52 0.47 -14.35
CA THR A 41 -2.47 0.52 -13.23
C THR A 41 -3.89 0.70 -13.76
N ILE A 42 -4.80 -0.19 -13.37
CA ILE A 42 -6.22 -0.12 -13.71
C ILE A 42 -7.01 0.10 -12.41
N PRO A 43 -7.49 1.32 -12.11
CA PRO A 43 -8.34 1.54 -10.94
C PRO A 43 -9.66 0.77 -11.09
N ILE A 44 -10.11 0.17 -9.99
CA ILE A 44 -11.45 -0.41 -9.90
C ILE A 44 -12.41 0.75 -9.63
N ALA A 45 -13.33 0.98 -10.56
CA ALA A 45 -14.31 2.05 -10.43
C ALA A 45 -15.16 1.85 -9.17
N ASN A 46 -15.22 2.89 -8.35
CA ASN A 46 -15.95 2.92 -7.09
C ASN A 46 -17.06 3.97 -7.17
N LEU A 47 -18.18 3.68 -6.49
CA LEU A 47 -19.24 4.66 -6.33
C LEU A 47 -18.76 5.79 -5.40
N PRO A 48 -19.29 7.01 -5.53
CA PRO A 48 -19.01 8.09 -4.60
C PRO A 48 -19.31 7.65 -3.16
N GLY A 49 -18.29 7.70 -2.31
CA GLY A 49 -18.39 7.33 -0.91
C GLY A 49 -19.00 8.45 -0.08
N ILE A 50 -19.54 8.10 1.08
CA ILE A 50 -20.00 9.09 2.06
C ILE A 50 -18.76 9.75 2.70
N LYS A 51 -18.71 11.09 2.73
CA LYS A 51 -17.59 11.88 3.29
C LYS A 51 -16.22 11.52 2.69
N ASP A 52 -16.17 11.29 1.38
CA ASP A 52 -14.94 10.93 0.65
C ASP A 52 -14.25 9.64 1.16
N MET A 53 -14.96 8.81 1.94
CA MET A 53 -14.49 7.51 2.38
C MET A 53 -14.74 6.49 1.27
N VAL A 54 -13.77 6.37 0.36
CA VAL A 54 -13.81 5.47 -0.78
C VAL A 54 -12.60 4.54 -0.74
N PRO A 55 -12.77 3.21 -0.84
CA PRO A 55 -11.63 2.31 -0.98
C PRO A 55 -10.99 2.51 -2.35
N GLY A 56 -9.72 2.93 -2.36
CA GLY A 56 -8.94 3.05 -3.59
C GLY A 56 -8.30 1.71 -3.92
N ILE A 57 -8.99 0.85 -4.68
CA ILE A 57 -8.46 -0.45 -5.12
C ILE A 57 -8.11 -0.36 -6.61
N SER A 58 -6.99 -0.95 -6.99
CA SER A 58 -6.58 -1.05 -8.39
C SER A 58 -5.91 -2.37 -8.69
N LEU A 59 -5.88 -2.73 -9.97
CA LEU A 59 -5.06 -3.81 -10.50
C LEU A 59 -3.73 -3.19 -10.99
N ALA A 60 -2.60 -3.64 -10.44
CA ALA A 60 -1.28 -3.12 -10.75
C ALA A 60 -0.42 -4.20 -11.42
N TYR A 61 0.11 -3.88 -12.60
CA TYR A 61 1.05 -4.69 -13.35
C TYR A 61 2.47 -4.15 -13.19
N SER A 62 3.45 -5.05 -13.13
CA SER A 62 4.85 -4.73 -13.41
C SER A 62 5.53 -5.88 -14.16
N SER A 63 6.24 -5.56 -15.24
CA SER A 63 6.95 -6.55 -16.06
C SER A 63 8.10 -7.27 -15.35
N GLN A 64 8.53 -6.73 -14.20
CA GLN A 64 9.58 -7.32 -13.35
C GLN A 64 9.00 -8.03 -12.11
N SER A 65 7.68 -8.03 -11.93
CA SER A 65 7.01 -8.74 -10.83
C SER A 65 6.78 -10.22 -11.15
N GLY A 66 6.84 -11.05 -10.12
CA GLY A 66 6.52 -12.47 -10.19
C GLY A 66 5.02 -12.74 -10.09
N ASN A 67 4.65 -13.90 -9.53
CA ASN A 67 3.24 -14.26 -9.33
C ASN A 67 2.60 -13.45 -8.20
N GLY A 68 1.52 -12.72 -8.48
CA GLY A 68 0.73 -11.97 -7.49
C GLY A 68 -0.69 -12.52 -7.35
N LEU A 69 -1.51 -11.85 -6.53
CA LEU A 69 -2.89 -12.28 -6.25
C LEU A 69 -3.79 -12.33 -7.50
N ALA A 70 -3.47 -11.52 -8.50
CA ALA A 70 -4.22 -11.44 -9.76
C ALA A 70 -3.48 -12.11 -10.94
N GLY A 71 -2.43 -12.88 -10.65
CA GLY A 71 -1.66 -13.64 -11.64
C GLY A 71 -0.25 -13.12 -11.87
N TRP A 72 0.42 -13.65 -12.89
CA TRP A 72 1.81 -13.33 -13.18
C TRP A 72 1.99 -11.86 -13.60
N GLY A 73 2.87 -11.15 -12.90
CA GLY A 73 3.12 -9.72 -13.12
C GLY A 73 2.01 -8.80 -12.61
N TRP A 74 0.88 -9.34 -12.13
CA TRP A 74 -0.30 -8.59 -11.71
C TRP A 74 -0.58 -8.76 -10.21
N ASN A 75 -0.90 -7.67 -9.54
CA ASN A 75 -1.28 -7.66 -8.13
C ASN A 75 -2.47 -6.72 -7.88
N ILE A 76 -3.11 -6.85 -6.73
CA ILE A 76 -4.14 -5.93 -6.27
C ILE A 76 -3.45 -4.88 -5.41
N ALA A 77 -3.54 -3.61 -5.82
CA ALA A 77 -3.04 -2.48 -5.06
C ALA A 77 -4.19 -1.80 -4.29
N GLY A 78 -3.83 -1.07 -3.24
CA GLY A 78 -4.80 -0.38 -2.38
C GLY A 78 -5.38 -1.22 -1.24
N ILE A 79 -4.96 -2.49 -1.13
CA ILE A 79 -5.23 -3.32 0.03
C ILE A 79 -4.07 -3.14 1.01
N SER A 80 -4.34 -2.51 2.15
CA SER A 80 -3.38 -2.42 3.24
C SER A 80 -3.42 -3.71 4.07
N SER A 81 -2.28 -4.15 4.60
CA SER A 81 -2.19 -5.36 5.40
C SER A 81 -1.08 -5.30 6.44
N ILE A 82 -1.29 -6.02 7.54
CA ILE A 82 -0.22 -6.41 8.46
C ILE A 82 0.07 -7.88 8.24
N THR A 83 1.31 -8.21 7.91
CA THR A 83 1.74 -9.57 7.58
C THR A 83 2.83 -10.06 8.54
N ARG A 84 2.93 -11.38 8.69
CA ARG A 84 4.10 -12.01 9.33
C ARG A 84 5.27 -12.01 8.35
N ILE A 85 6.45 -11.68 8.85
CA ILE A 85 7.72 -11.64 8.13
C ILE A 85 8.79 -12.39 8.93
N PRO A 86 9.83 -12.92 8.28
CA PRO A 86 10.90 -13.65 8.95
C PRO A 86 11.68 -12.76 9.92
N SER A 87 12.30 -13.39 10.92
CA SER A 87 13.33 -12.76 11.73
C SER A 87 14.64 -12.64 10.95
N THR A 88 15.35 -11.53 11.11
CA THR A 88 16.65 -11.31 10.43
C THR A 88 17.78 -11.11 11.42
N LYS A 89 18.99 -11.53 11.03
CA LYS A 89 20.17 -11.40 11.90
C LYS A 89 20.41 -9.96 12.34
N PHE A 90 20.17 -9.01 11.44
CA PHE A 90 20.38 -7.58 11.67
C PHE A 90 19.40 -7.00 12.70
N HIS A 91 18.12 -7.35 12.63
CA HIS A 91 17.10 -6.79 13.53
C HIS A 91 16.93 -7.60 14.82
N ASP A 92 17.00 -8.92 14.71
CA ASP A 92 16.56 -9.86 15.75
C ASP A 92 17.70 -10.67 16.37
N GLY A 93 18.91 -10.59 15.79
CA GLY A 93 20.04 -11.41 16.20
C GLY A 93 19.94 -12.89 15.79
N ILE A 94 18.85 -13.29 15.13
CA ILE A 94 18.57 -14.65 14.66
C ILE A 94 18.07 -14.63 13.21
N ILE A 95 18.25 -15.73 12.49
CA ILE A 95 17.64 -15.93 11.17
C ILE A 95 16.59 -17.02 11.35
N ASP A 96 15.33 -16.70 11.12
CA ASP A 96 14.22 -17.64 11.27
C ASP A 96 13.14 -17.36 10.22
N GLY A 97 12.57 -18.44 9.67
CA GLY A 97 11.49 -18.36 8.69
C GLY A 97 10.16 -17.98 9.35
N VAL A 98 9.12 -17.73 8.54
CA VAL A 98 7.76 -17.61 9.05
C VAL A 98 7.19 -19.00 9.29
N ASP A 99 6.97 -19.37 10.55
CA ASP A 99 6.44 -20.68 10.96
C ASP A 99 5.30 -20.57 11.98
N TYR A 100 4.74 -19.36 12.18
CA TYR A 100 3.64 -19.06 13.10
C TYR A 100 4.00 -19.27 14.57
N ASN A 101 5.25 -18.98 14.95
CA ASN A 101 5.71 -18.93 16.34
C ASN A 101 5.85 -17.49 16.87
N ASP A 102 6.47 -17.33 18.04
CA ASP A 102 6.73 -16.05 18.73
C ASP A 102 8.00 -15.31 18.25
N LYS A 103 8.80 -15.95 17.40
CA LYS A 103 9.97 -15.39 16.72
C LYS A 103 9.62 -14.74 15.39
N ASP A 104 8.44 -14.97 14.86
CA ASP A 104 7.93 -14.20 13.72
C ASP A 104 7.90 -12.70 14.02
N ARG A 105 8.00 -11.93 12.96
CA ARG A 105 7.95 -10.46 13.00
C ARG A 105 6.79 -9.97 12.17
N PHE A 106 6.40 -8.72 12.32
CA PHE A 106 5.28 -8.11 11.63
C PHE A 106 5.75 -6.99 10.72
N ALA A 107 5.07 -6.82 9.59
CA ALA A 107 5.25 -5.70 8.69
C ALA A 107 3.89 -5.07 8.37
N PHE A 108 3.83 -3.75 8.41
CA PHE A 108 2.69 -2.95 7.96
C PHE A 108 2.98 -2.44 6.55
N ASP A 109 2.18 -2.88 5.56
CA ASP A 109 2.34 -2.53 4.14
C ASP A 109 3.77 -2.78 3.62
N GLY A 110 4.36 -3.90 4.04
CA GLY A 110 5.72 -4.31 3.68
C GLY A 110 6.81 -3.67 4.53
N GLN A 111 6.47 -2.72 5.41
CA GLN A 111 7.41 -2.06 6.28
C GLN A 111 7.46 -2.72 7.67
N ARG A 112 8.65 -3.17 8.08
CA ARG A 112 8.85 -3.85 9.36
C ARG A 112 8.36 -3.01 10.55
N LEU A 113 7.68 -3.67 11.47
CA LEU A 113 7.25 -3.13 12.75
C LEU A 113 8.31 -3.39 13.83
N LEU A 114 8.78 -2.29 14.43
CA LEU A 114 9.68 -2.27 15.57
C LEU A 114 8.89 -2.03 16.84
N LEU A 115 9.21 -2.78 17.89
CA LEU A 115 8.58 -2.62 19.19
C LEU A 115 8.96 -1.26 19.79
N LYS A 116 7.95 -0.46 20.13
CA LYS A 116 8.10 0.81 20.83
C LYS A 116 7.91 0.65 22.33
N SER A 117 6.92 -0.14 22.75
CA SER A 117 6.66 -0.47 24.15
C SER A 117 5.85 -1.76 24.30
N GLY A 118 5.93 -2.39 25.48
CA GLY A 118 5.27 -3.66 25.77
C GLY A 118 6.14 -4.87 25.41
N THR A 119 5.52 -5.98 25.03
CA THR A 119 6.19 -7.23 24.63
C THR A 119 5.81 -7.56 23.19
N TYR A 120 6.79 -7.89 22.34
CA TYR A 120 6.53 -8.17 20.93
C TYR A 120 5.47 -9.27 20.75
N GLY A 121 4.45 -8.99 19.94
CA GLY A 121 3.34 -9.90 19.67
C GLY A 121 2.32 -10.08 20.80
N ALA A 122 2.50 -9.43 21.96
CA ALA A 122 1.57 -9.49 23.07
C ALA A 122 0.44 -8.46 22.96
N ASP A 123 -0.62 -8.66 23.73
CA ASP A 123 -1.70 -7.67 23.87
C ASP A 123 -1.16 -6.35 24.44
N GLY A 124 -1.57 -5.22 23.86
CA GLY A 124 -1.17 -3.89 24.26
C GLY A 124 0.24 -3.46 23.80
N ALA A 125 0.95 -4.26 23.02
CA ALA A 125 2.25 -3.87 22.50
C ALA A 125 2.10 -2.77 21.44
N GLU A 126 2.89 -1.71 21.56
CA GLU A 126 2.91 -0.61 20.60
C GLU A 126 4.11 -0.74 19.66
N TYR A 127 3.87 -0.47 18.38
CA TYR A 127 4.87 -0.55 17.33
C TYR A 127 5.03 0.79 16.62
N GLN A 128 6.20 0.92 16.00
CA GLN A 128 6.51 1.95 15.01
C GLN A 128 7.09 1.29 13.77
N THR A 129 6.90 1.92 12.63
CA THR A 129 7.45 1.44 11.36
C THR A 129 8.95 1.75 11.28
N GLU A 130 9.74 0.90 10.63
CA GLU A 130 11.22 1.01 10.58
C GLU A 130 11.71 2.38 10.07
N THR A 131 11.34 2.76 8.86
CA THR A 131 11.28 4.17 8.45
C THR A 131 10.18 4.89 9.24
N TYR A 132 10.55 5.81 10.12
CA TYR A 132 9.61 6.47 11.01
C TYR A 132 8.40 7.06 10.27
N SER A 133 7.20 6.75 10.77
CA SER A 133 5.93 7.34 10.37
C SER A 133 5.17 7.80 11.61
N ASN A 134 4.28 8.80 11.48
CA ASN A 134 3.47 9.30 12.59
C ASN A 134 2.21 8.44 12.83
N ILE A 135 2.31 7.13 12.57
CA ILE A 135 1.22 6.16 12.68
C ILE A 135 1.42 5.40 14.00
N LYS A 136 0.36 5.31 14.81
CA LYS A 136 0.38 4.48 16.02
C LYS A 136 -0.22 3.11 15.71
N ILE A 137 0.52 2.05 16.01
CA ILE A 137 0.10 0.66 15.75
C ILE A 137 0.13 -0.10 17.07
N VAL A 138 -0.97 -0.75 17.44
CA VAL A 138 -1.11 -1.49 18.70
C VAL A 138 -1.64 -2.89 18.41
N SER A 139 -1.00 -3.92 18.98
CA SER A 139 -1.54 -5.28 18.93
C SER A 139 -2.54 -5.54 20.04
N HIS A 140 -3.57 -6.32 19.73
CA HIS A 140 -4.62 -6.69 20.66
C HIS A 140 -4.92 -8.19 20.65
N GLY A 141 -5.31 -8.69 21.82
CA GLY A 141 -5.63 -10.08 22.05
C GLY A 141 -4.41 -10.99 21.95
N ASN A 142 -4.63 -12.28 22.16
CA ASN A 142 -3.62 -13.31 22.01
C ASN A 142 -4.30 -14.59 21.52
N VAL A 143 -3.98 -14.99 20.29
CA VAL A 143 -4.49 -16.23 19.68
C VAL A 143 -3.29 -17.01 19.15
N ALA A 144 -3.13 -18.23 19.67
CA ALA A 144 -1.95 -19.07 19.43
C ALA A 144 -0.64 -18.34 19.77
N ASN A 145 0.22 -18.07 18.78
CA ASN A 145 1.54 -17.45 18.97
C ASN A 145 1.59 -16.00 18.44
N GLY A 146 0.54 -15.22 18.69
CA GLY A 146 0.55 -13.81 18.32
C GLY A 146 -0.76 -13.10 18.61
N PRO A 147 -0.85 -11.83 18.18
CA PRO A 147 -2.03 -11.03 18.46
C PRO A 147 -3.21 -11.45 17.59
N GLU A 148 -4.40 -11.25 18.12
CA GLU A 148 -5.66 -11.54 17.43
C GLU A 148 -5.93 -10.51 16.32
N TYR A 149 -5.64 -9.24 16.59
CA TYR A 149 -5.76 -8.14 15.63
C TYR A 149 -4.82 -7.00 15.97
N PHE A 150 -4.70 -6.05 15.05
CA PHE A 150 -4.01 -4.78 15.27
C PHE A 150 -4.96 -3.61 15.06
N MET A 151 -4.78 -2.57 15.87
CA MET A 151 -5.38 -1.26 15.66
C MET A 151 -4.33 -0.28 15.17
N VAL A 152 -4.63 0.41 14.07
CA VAL A 152 -3.79 1.43 13.45
C VAL A 152 -4.50 2.77 13.55
N TYR A 153 -3.82 3.76 14.11
CA TYR A 153 -4.30 5.13 14.27
C TYR A 153 -3.47 6.05 13.39
N TYR A 154 -4.14 6.72 12.47
CA TYR A 154 -3.52 7.64 11.52
C TYR A 154 -3.52 9.07 12.06
N PRO A 155 -2.57 9.92 11.61
CA PRO A 155 -2.52 11.34 11.99
C PRO A 155 -3.78 12.14 11.65
N ASP A 156 -4.55 11.70 10.64
CA ASP A 156 -5.80 12.34 10.21
C ASP A 156 -7.01 11.95 11.07
N GLY A 157 -6.79 11.19 12.15
CA GLY A 157 -7.81 10.74 13.08
C GLY A 157 -8.54 9.48 12.63
N LYS A 158 -8.23 8.92 11.45
CA LYS A 158 -8.80 7.63 11.03
C LYS A 158 -8.21 6.49 11.83
N THR A 159 -9.01 5.45 11.99
CA THR A 159 -8.60 4.20 12.62
C THR A 159 -8.89 3.02 11.68
N ALA A 160 -7.95 2.09 11.58
CA ALA A 160 -8.13 0.85 10.84
C ALA A 160 -7.85 -0.35 11.74
N LYS A 161 -8.67 -1.40 11.59
CA LYS A 161 -8.51 -2.68 12.27
C LYS A 161 -8.02 -3.73 11.28
N TYR A 162 -6.98 -4.48 11.66
CA TYR A 162 -6.39 -5.54 10.85
C TYR A 162 -6.51 -6.87 11.59
N GLY A 163 -7.27 -7.81 11.02
CA GLY A 163 -7.55 -9.11 11.63
C GLY A 163 -8.72 -9.08 12.63
N GLY A 164 -8.75 -10.08 13.51
CA GLY A 164 -9.79 -10.27 14.51
C GLY A 164 -11.00 -11.09 14.02
N PRO A 165 -11.92 -11.43 14.93
CA PRO A 165 -13.13 -12.14 14.57
C PRO A 165 -13.96 -11.29 13.61
N SER A 166 -14.60 -11.94 12.64
CA SER A 166 -15.50 -11.32 11.68
C SER A 166 -16.76 -10.82 12.41
N GLY A 167 -16.64 -9.67 13.06
CA GLY A 167 -17.73 -8.92 13.66
C GLY A 167 -17.48 -7.45 13.36
N PHE A 168 -18.49 -6.79 12.80
CA PHE A 168 -18.51 -5.34 12.69
C PHE A 168 -18.21 -4.75 14.07
N LEU A 169 -17.40 -3.70 14.11
CA LEU A 169 -17.07 -2.96 15.32
C LEU A 169 -18.38 -2.60 16.04
N GLU A 170 -18.62 -3.19 17.22
CA GLU A 170 -19.64 -2.72 18.16
C GLU A 170 -19.17 -1.44 18.86
#